data_AF-A0A538KML9-F1
#
_entry.id   AF-A0A538KML9-F1
#
_cell.length_a   1.000
_cell.length_b   1.000
_cell.length_c   1.000
_cell.angle_alpha   90.00
_cell.angle_beta   90.00
_cell.angle_gamma   90.00
#
_symmetry.space_group_name_H-M   'P 1'
#
loop_
_entity.id
_entity.type
_entity.pdbx_description
1 polymer ?
#
loop_
_entity_poly.entity_id
_entity_poly.type
_entity_poly.pdbx_seq_one_letter_code
_entity_poly.pdbx_strand_id
1 'polypeptide(L)' 'MAVSVDALPARIRHRFPIFDRLVYINSCSQGALSDAVRDAYARYLDDWDEHGAPWEYWVEQLDAARRSVAGL' A
#
# COMPACT_ATOMS: atom_id res chain seq x y z
N MET A 1 -7.18 -14.00 19.83
CA MET A 1 -8.43 -13.24 20.08
C MET A 1 -9.07 -12.96 18.74
N ALA A 2 -10.33 -13.32 18.53
CA ALA A 2 -11.05 -13.01 17.30
C ALA A 2 -11.28 -11.49 17.24
N VAL A 3 -10.74 -10.82 16.22
CA VAL A 3 -11.02 -9.41 15.96
C VAL A 3 -12.43 -9.33 15.38
N SER A 4 -13.37 -8.66 16.06
CA SER A 4 -14.68 -8.36 15.48
C SER A 4 -14.46 -7.51 14.21
N VAL A 5 -14.98 -8.03 13.09
CA VAL A 5 -14.88 -7.39 11.77
C VAL A 5 -15.77 -6.15 11.66
N ASP A 6 -16.73 -5.99 12.56
CA ASP A 6 -17.69 -4.88 12.56
C ASP A 6 -17.00 -3.53 12.82
N ALA A 7 -15.93 -3.54 13.62
CA ALA A 7 -15.13 -2.35 13.90
C ALA A 7 -14.06 -2.07 12.81
N LEU A 8 -13.83 -3.00 11.88
CA LEU A 8 -12.75 -2.87 10.89
C LEU A 8 -12.94 -1.64 9.98
N PRO A 9 -14.13 -1.37 9.41
CA PRO A 9 -14.32 -0.21 8.54
C PRO A 9 -13.96 1.11 9.23
N ALA A 10 -14.41 1.33 10.46
CA ALA A 10 -14.08 2.54 11.22
C ALA A 10 -12.55 2.69 11.43
N ARG A 11 -11.85 1.57 11.61
CA ARG A 11 -10.39 1.55 11.86
C ARG A 11 -9.54 1.75 10.60
N ILE A 12 -10.00 1.35 9.41
CA ILE A 12 -9.14 1.34 8.22
C ILE A 12 -9.63 2.25 7.10
N ARG A 13 -10.92 2.63 7.05
CA ARG A 13 -11.49 3.36 5.91
C ARG A 13 -10.78 4.68 5.63
N HIS A 14 -10.38 5.39 6.68
CA HIS A 14 -9.67 6.67 6.57
C HIS A 14 -8.26 6.55 5.93
N ARG A 15 -7.72 5.34 5.83
CA ARG A 15 -6.43 5.08 5.17
C ARG A 15 -6.56 5.08 3.64
N PHE A 16 -7.77 5.15 3.09
CA PHE A 16 -8.04 5.10 1.64
C PHE A 16 -8.73 6.39 1.18
N PRO A 17 -7.96 7.40 0.72
CA PRO A 17 -8.50 8.74 0.42
C PRO A 17 -9.62 8.78 -0.63
N ILE A 18 -9.69 7.78 -1.52
CA ILE A 18 -10.73 7.70 -2.55
C ILE A 18 -12.14 7.60 -1.96
N PHE A 19 -12.26 7.06 -0.75
CA PHE A 19 -13.55 6.85 -0.07
C PHE A 19 -14.19 8.13 0.47
N ASP A 20 -13.44 9.24 0.53
CA ASP A 20 -13.97 10.55 0.93
C ASP A 20 -14.84 11.17 -0.17
N ARG A 21 -14.67 10.71 -1.42
CA ARG A 21 -15.32 11.30 -2.61
C ARG A 21 -16.16 10.32 -3.39
N LEU A 22 -15.89 9.02 -3.30
CA LEU A 22 -16.53 8.00 -4.13
C LEU A 22 -17.06 6.82 -3.30
N VAL A 23 -18.21 6.30 -3.74
CA VAL A 23 -18.71 4.98 -3.33
C VAL A 23 -18.04 3.93 -4.22
N TYR A 24 -16.90 3.41 -3.76
CA TYR A 24 -16.00 2.57 -4.54
C TYR A 24 -16.38 1.09 -4.48
N ILE A 25 -17.22 0.63 -5.42
CA ILE A 25 -17.80 -0.73 -5.42
C ILE A 25 -17.03 -1.75 -6.27
N ASN A 26 -16.08 -1.31 -7.10
CA ASN A 26 -15.39 -2.15 -8.09
C ASN A 26 -14.02 -2.66 -7.60
N SER A 27 -13.87 -2.90 -6.30
CA SER A 27 -12.59 -3.30 -5.68
C SER A 27 -12.02 -4.62 -6.22
N CYS A 28 -12.87 -5.50 -6.76
CA CYS A 28 -12.46 -6.76 -7.38
C CYS A 28 -11.71 -6.56 -8.71
N SER A 29 -11.94 -5.45 -9.40
CA SER A 29 -11.20 -5.09 -10.61
C SER A 29 -9.95 -4.31 -10.27
N GLN A 30 -10.05 -3.37 -9.34
CA GLN A 30 -8.92 -2.56 -8.89
C GLN A 30 -9.09 -2.21 -7.42
N GLY A 31 -8.11 -2.55 -6.59
CA GLY A 31 -8.14 -2.21 -5.17
C GLY A 31 -7.98 -0.71 -4.94
N ALA A 32 -8.67 -0.18 -3.92
CA ALA A 32 -8.43 1.19 -3.46
C ALA A 32 -6.99 1.31 -2.91
N LEU A 33 -6.26 2.34 -3.34
CA LEU A 33 -4.92 2.62 -2.82
C LEU A 33 -4.99 3.26 -1.44
N SER A 34 -4.38 2.62 -0.45
CA SER A 34 -4.15 3.24 0.85
C SER A 34 -3.09 4.33 0.76
N ASP A 35 -3.04 5.18 1.77
CA ASP A 35 -1.95 6.15 1.95
C ASP A 35 -0.58 5.48 2.04
N ALA A 36 -0.43 4.39 2.80
CA ALA A 36 0.85 3.68 2.88
C ALA A 36 1.37 3.21 1.51
N VAL A 37 0.47 2.78 0.61
CA VAL A 37 0.85 2.42 -0.78
C VAL A 37 1.22 3.67 -1.58
N ARG A 38 0.47 4.76 -1.43
CA ARG A 38 0.78 6.04 -2.09
C ARG A 38 2.13 6.60 -1.64
N ASP A 39 2.44 6.53 -0.36
CA ASP A 39 3.71 6.97 0.22
C ASP A 39 4.88 6.08 -0.24
N ALA A 40 4.65 4.79 -0.48
CA ALA A 40 5.65 3.91 -1.08
C ALA A 40 5.96 4.30 -2.53
N TYR A 41 4.95 4.67 -3.33
CA TYR A 41 5.16 5.20 -4.67
C TYR A 41 5.90 6.54 -4.66
N ALA A 42 5.53 7.45 -3.75
CA ALA A 42 6.21 8.74 -3.61
C ALA A 42 7.71 8.54 -3.32
N ARG A 43 8.03 7.71 -2.31
CA ARG A 43 9.42 7.38 -1.97
C ARG A 43 10.19 6.75 -3.14
N TYR A 44 9.57 5.85 -3.89
CA TYR A 44 10.22 5.26 -5.07
C TYR A 44 10.60 6.33 -6.11
N LEU A 45 9.76 7.34 -6.32
CA LEU A 45 10.06 8.46 -7.22
C LEU A 45 11.14 9.37 -6.61
N ASP A 46 11.07 9.66 -5.31
CA ASP A 46 12.08 10.46 -4.61
C ASP A 46 13.47 9.79 -4.69
N ASP A 47 13.55 8.47 -4.49
CA ASP A 47 14.79 7.68 -4.62
C ASP A 47 15.35 7.77 -6.04
N TRP A 48 14.47 7.77 -7.04
CA TRP A 48 14.88 7.95 -8.44
C TRP A 48 15.44 9.36 -8.65
N ASP A 49 14.74 10.39 -8.22
CA ASP A 49 15.17 11.78 -8.38
C ASP A 49 16.51 12.05 -7.65
N GLU A 50 16.73 11.44 -6.48
CA GLU A 50 17.93 11.64 -5.67
C GLU A 50 19.13 10.78 -6.13
N HIS A 51 18.88 9.52 -6.47
CA HIS A 51 19.95 8.53 -6.70
C HIS A 51 19.99 7.97 -8.13
N GLY A 52 19.07 8.39 -8.99
CA GLY A 52 18.92 7.91 -10.37
C GLY A 52 18.31 6.52 -10.41
N ALA A 53 19.15 5.50 -10.53
CA ALA A 53 18.71 4.11 -10.59
C ALA A 53 19.41 3.27 -9.52
N PRO A 54 19.07 3.45 -8.22
CA PRO A 54 19.64 2.68 -7.12
C PRO A 54 19.11 1.23 -7.14
N TRP A 55 19.59 0.46 -8.11
CA TRP A 55 19.04 -0.84 -8.47
C TRP A 55 19.16 -1.88 -7.35
N GLU A 56 20.32 -1.93 -6.69
CA GLU A 56 20.57 -2.85 -5.58
C GLU A 56 19.55 -2.64 -4.46
N TYR A 57 19.29 -1.38 -4.10
CA TYR A 57 18.30 -1.02 -3.09
C TYR A 57 16.89 -1.47 -3.50
N TRP A 58 16.46 -1.17 -4.73
CA TRP A 58 15.12 -1.58 -5.18
C TRP A 58 14.92 -3.09 -5.23
N VAL A 59 15.96 -3.84 -5.61
CA VAL A 59 15.94 -5.32 -5.56
C VAL A 59 15.82 -5.83 -4.12
N GLU A 60 16.55 -5.24 -3.16
CA GLU A 60 16.43 -5.60 -1.75
C GLU A 60 15.01 -5.33 -1.21
N GLN A 61 14.39 -4.21 -1.57
CA GLN A 61 13.03 -3.88 -1.19
C GLN A 61 12.01 -4.87 -1.77
N LEU A 62 12.18 -5.28 -3.03
CA LEU A 62 11.36 -6.31 -3.66
C LEU A 62 11.50 -7.66 -2.94
N ASP A 63 12.72 -8.08 -2.61
CA ASP A 63 12.96 -9.34 -1.91
C ASP A 63 12.39 -9.32 -0.49
N ALA A 64 12.44 -8.19 0.21
CA ALA A 64 11.78 -8.01 1.49
C ALA A 64 10.25 -8.18 1.37
N ALA A 65 9.63 -7.57 0.34
CA ALA A 65 8.20 -7.73 0.08
C ALA A 65 7.83 -9.19 -0.23
N ARG A 66 8.63 -9.89 -1.05
CA ARG A 66 8.43 -11.32 -1.37
C ARG A 66 8.48 -12.20 -0.12
N ARG A 67 9.46 -11.98 0.77
CA ARG A 67 9.55 -12.70 2.05
C ARG A 67 8.35 -12.44 2.95
N SER A 68 7.88 -11.19 3.03
CA SER A 68 6.70 -10.84 3.83
C SER A 68 5.45 -11.56 3.32
N VAL A 69 5.23 -11.59 2.01
CA VAL A 69 4.05 -12.26 1.41
C VAL A 69 4.13 -13.77 1.56
N ALA A 70 5.32 -14.37 1.39
CA ALA A 70 5.51 -15.81 1.58
C ALA A 70 5.29 -16.28 3.03
N GLY A 71 5.37 -15.37 4.00
CA GLY A 71 5.13 -15.64 5.42
C GLY A 71 3.70 -15.37 5.91
N LEU A 72 2.78 -14.95 5.03
CA LEU A 72 1.35 -14.79 5.34
C LEU A 72 0.61 -16.13 5.29
#